data_AF-A0A2V5ZNV6-F1
#
_entry.id   AF-A0A2V5ZNV6-F1
#
_cell.length_a   1.000
_cell.length_b   1.000
_cell.length_c   1.000
_cell.angle_alpha   90.00
_cell.angle_beta   90.00
_cell.angle_gamma   90.00
#
_symmetry.space_group_name_H-M   'P 1'
#
loop_
_entity.id
_entity.type
_entity.pdbx_description
1 polymer ?
#
loop_
_entity_poly.entity_id
_entity_poly.type
_entity_poly.pdbx_seq_one_letter_code
_entity_poly.pdbx_strand_id
1 'polypeptide(L)'
;MFRGAKDSFEVLLAHPGGPFFRNKDDGVWTIPKGEVQPDEDFLTRAQIEFEEETGTKPFGNFVPLGSIKQKGGKTVHAWAFEGDLPPDFQLKS
;
A
#
# COMPACT_ATOMS: atom_id res chain seq x y z
N MET A 1 -3.24 -2.45 -4.13
CA MET A 1 -4.54 -2.70 -4.76
C MET A 1 -4.61 -1.97 -6.08
N PHE A 2 -5.18 -2.61 -7.11
CA PHE A 2 -5.49 -1.96 -8.38
C PHE A 2 -6.88 -2.38 -8.84
N ARG A 3 -7.53 -1.57 -9.68
CA ARG A 3 -8.73 -1.97 -10.41
C ARG A 3 -8.55 -1.71 -11.90
N GLY A 4 -9.12 -2.57 -12.72
CA GLY A 4 -9.23 -2.35 -14.15
C GLY A 4 -10.38 -1.41 -14.48
N ALA A 5 -10.09 -0.34 -15.21
CA ALA A 5 -11.07 0.43 -15.97
C ALA A 5 -10.99 0.04 -17.44
N LYS A 6 -11.97 0.47 -18.25
CA LYS A 6 -12.17 0.03 -19.64
C LYS A 6 -10.89 0.02 -20.49
N ASP A 7 -9.99 0.98 -20.27
CA ASP A 7 -8.72 1.13 -21.00
C ASP A 7 -7.54 1.55 -20.10
N SER A 8 -7.66 1.41 -18.77
CA SER A 8 -6.60 1.85 -17.84
C SER A 8 -6.61 1.06 -16.53
N PHE A 9 -5.52 1.20 -15.77
CA PHE A 9 -5.46 0.75 -14.39
C PHE A 9 -5.49 1.96 -13.46
N GLU A 10 -6.27 1.84 -12.40
CA GLU A 10 -6.20 2.74 -11.26
C GLU A 10 -5.54 1.99 -10.10
N VAL A 11 -4.67 2.67 -9.37
CA VAL A 11 -3.92 2.09 -8.24
C VAL A 11 -4.20 2.89 -6.98
N LEU A 12 -4.33 2.18 -5.86
CA LEU A 12 -4.44 2.84 -4.56
C LEU A 12 -3.06 3.37 -4.14
N LEU A 13 -2.99 4.67 -3.85
CA LEU A 13 -1.84 5.31 -3.22
C LEU A 13 -2.25 5.85 -1.85
N ALA A 14 -1.32 5.81 -0.91
CA ALA A 14 -1.43 6.37 0.43
C ALA A 14 -0.58 7.64 0.53
N HIS A 15 -1.12 8.65 1.19
CA HIS A 15 -0.41 9.87 1.54
C HIS A 15 0.11 9.77 2.98
N PRO A 16 1.42 9.94 3.24
CA PRO A 16 1.93 9.87 4.59
C PRO A 16 1.32 10.96 5.49
N GLY A 17 0.73 10.55 6.61
CA GLY A 17 0.18 11.48 7.60
C GLY A 17 1.25 12.23 8.41
N GLY A 18 0.79 12.99 9.40
CA GLY A 18 1.63 13.69 10.37
C GLY A 18 2.06 15.11 9.96
N PRO A 19 2.56 15.91 10.91
CA PRO A 19 2.79 17.35 10.71
C PRO A 19 3.83 17.67 9.65
N PHE A 20 4.78 16.76 9.39
CA PHE A 20 5.84 16.96 8.41
C PHE A 20 5.37 16.80 6.95
N PHE A 21 4.34 16.00 6.72
CA PHE A 21 3.84 15.66 5.38
C PHE A 21 2.50 16.33 5.04
N ARG A 22 1.79 16.88 6.03
CA ARG A 22 0.45 17.50 5.89
C ARG A 22 0.26 18.43 4.68
N ASN A 23 1.29 19.16 4.26
CA ASN A 23 1.23 20.12 3.15
C ASN A 23 2.16 19.75 1.98
N LYS A 24 2.59 18.49 1.90
CA LYS A 24 3.45 18.00 0.80
C LYS A 24 2.64 17.02 0.00
N ASP A 25 2.41 17.29 -1.28
CA ASP A 25 1.71 16.36 -2.17
C ASP A 25 2.66 15.73 -3.19
N ASP A 26 3.49 16.56 -3.82
CA ASP A 26 4.39 16.07 -4.87
C ASP A 26 5.52 15.18 -4.32
N GLY A 27 5.62 13.98 -4.87
CA GLY A 27 6.71 13.05 -4.60
C GLY A 27 6.68 12.38 -3.22
N VAL A 28 5.59 12.50 -2.45
CA VAL A 28 5.47 11.87 -1.12
C VAL A 28 4.50 10.69 -1.06
N TRP A 29 3.67 10.51 -2.09
CA TRP A 29 2.74 9.38 -2.18
C TRP A 29 3.49 8.05 -2.18
N THR A 30 2.89 7.06 -1.53
CA THR A 30 3.44 5.71 -1.34
C THR A 30 2.32 4.67 -1.50
N ILE A 31 2.65 3.40 -1.31
CA ILE A 31 1.69 2.32 -1.01
C ILE A 31 1.58 2.12 0.51
N PRO A 32 0.47 1.54 1.02
CA PRO A 32 0.40 0.99 2.37
C PRO A 32 1.53 -0.01 2.60
N LYS A 33 2.29 0.16 3.68
CA LYS A 33 3.49 -0.65 3.94
C LYS A 33 3.95 -0.53 5.38
N GLY A 34 4.24 -1.69 5.98
CA GLY A 34 4.71 -1.82 7.35
C GLY A 34 6.16 -2.24 7.46
N GLU A 35 6.71 -2.11 8.67
CA GLU A 35 7.98 -2.75 9.01
C GLU A 35 7.76 -4.23 9.34
N VAL A 36 8.62 -5.08 8.80
CA VAL A 36 8.54 -6.52 8.97
C VAL A 36 9.36 -6.91 10.20
N GLN A 37 8.79 -7.74 11.07
CA GLN A 37 9.52 -8.29 12.21
C GLN A 37 10.49 -9.41 11.78
N PRO A 38 11.53 -9.72 12.58
CA PRO A 38 12.32 -10.92 12.35
C PRO A 38 11.42 -12.15 12.20
N ASP A 39 11.74 -13.01 11.22
CA ASP A 39 11.03 -14.26 10.91
C ASP A 39 9.59 -14.12 10.40
N GLU A 40 9.14 -12.91 10.09
CA GLU A 40 7.83 -12.70 9.47
C GLU A 40 7.90 -12.73 7.94
N ASP A 41 6.91 -13.39 7.33
CA ASP A 41 6.73 -13.38 5.88
C ASP A 41 6.31 -11.99 5.37
N PHE A 42 7.02 -11.49 4.36
CA PHE A 42 6.81 -10.14 3.83
C PHE A 42 5.42 -9.92 3.23
N LEU A 43 4.87 -10.92 2.53
CA LEU A 43 3.54 -10.81 1.95
C LEU A 43 2.48 -10.78 3.06
N THR A 44 2.67 -11.58 4.11
CA THR A 44 1.80 -11.58 5.29
C THR A 44 1.79 -10.21 5.97
N ARG A 45 2.96 -9.60 6.22
CA ARG A 45 3.03 -8.24 6.77
C ARG A 45 2.38 -7.21 5.85
N ALA A 46 2.61 -7.29 4.53
CA ALA A 46 1.99 -6.37 3.58
C ALA A 46 0.45 -6.45 3.57
N GLN A 47 -0.11 -7.64 3.78
CA GLN A 47 -1.56 -7.83 3.91
C GLN A 47 -2.10 -7.20 5.20
N ILE A 48 -1.43 -7.43 6.33
CA ILE A 48 -1.80 -6.86 7.64
C ILE A 48 -1.79 -5.33 7.55
N GLU A 49 -0.70 -4.74 7.05
CA GLU A 49 -0.59 -3.28 6.99
C GLU A 49 -1.66 -2.67 6.08
N PHE A 50 -1.93 -3.32 4.93
CA PHE A 50 -2.98 -2.86 4.04
C PHE A 50 -4.33 -2.83 4.77
N GLU A 51 -4.66 -3.87 5.54
CA GLU A 51 -5.90 -3.91 6.32
C GLU A 51 -5.91 -2.88 7.46
N GLU A 52 -4.78 -2.65 8.14
CA GLU A 52 -4.67 -1.65 9.20
C GLU A 52 -4.83 -0.21 8.69
N GLU A 53 -4.14 0.15 7.60
CA GLU A 53 -4.18 1.51 7.04
C GLU A 53 -5.49 1.82 6.31
N THR A 54 -6.10 0.82 5.65
CA THR A 54 -7.31 1.03 4.83
C THR A 54 -8.59 0.55 5.51
N GLY A 55 -8.50 -0.26 6.56
CA GLY A 55 -9.67 -0.95 7.13
C GLY A 55 -10.32 -1.97 6.20
N THR A 56 -9.71 -2.28 5.05
CA THR A 56 -10.23 -3.22 4.04
C THR A 56 -9.34 -4.45 3.97
N LYS A 57 -9.92 -5.63 4.12
CA LYS A 57 -9.19 -6.89 4.05
C LYS A 57 -8.73 -7.16 2.61
N PRO A 58 -7.42 -7.30 2.33
CA PRO A 58 -6.94 -7.66 1.00
C PRO A 58 -7.25 -9.14 0.70
N PHE A 59 -7.52 -9.45 -0.57
CA PHE A 59 -7.89 -10.81 -0.98
C PHE A 59 -7.47 -11.11 -2.42
N GLY A 60 -7.62 -12.38 -2.82
CA GLY A 60 -7.38 -12.84 -4.18
C GLY A 60 -5.92 -13.15 -4.46
N ASN A 61 -5.50 -12.95 -5.71
CA ASN A 61 -4.17 -13.28 -6.18
C ASN A 61 -3.22 -12.10 -5.95
N PHE A 62 -2.12 -12.37 -5.22
CA PHE A 62 -1.06 -11.40 -5.00
C PHE A 62 0.07 -11.60 -6.01
N VAL A 63 0.27 -10.60 -6.86
CA VAL A 63 1.32 -10.59 -7.89
C VAL A 63 2.56 -9.88 -7.32
N PRO A 64 3.72 -10.54 -7.23
CA PRO A 64 4.94 -9.89 -6.78
C PRO A 64 5.40 -8.86 -7.81
N LEU A 65 5.60 -7.61 -7.35
CA LEU A 65 6.13 -6.52 -8.18
C LEU A 65 7.66 -6.37 -8.08
N GLY A 66 8.28 -7.15 -7.20
CA GLY A 66 9.71 -7.07 -6.89
C GLY A 66 10.00 -6.14 -5.71
N SER A 67 11.20 -5.58 -5.70
CA SER A 67 11.68 -4.74 -4.60
C SER A 67 12.53 -3.57 -5.07
N ILE A 68 12.49 -2.49 -4.31
CA ILE A 68 13.36 -1.31 -4.51
C ILE A 68 14.16 -1.01 -3.24
N LYS A 69 15.34 -0.42 -3.40
CA LYS A 69 16.11 0.16 -2.30
C LYS A 69 15.88 1.66 -2.25
N GLN A 70 15.30 2.16 -1.15
CA GLN A 70 15.05 3.59 -0.96
C GLN A 70 16.33 4.32 -0.55
N LYS A 71 16.34 5.66 -0.71
CA LYS A 71 17.49 6.52 -0.36
C LYS A 71 17.93 6.37 1.11
N GLY A 72 16.99 6.07 2.01
CA GLY A 72 17.27 5.81 3.43
C GLY A 72 17.89 4.44 3.72
N GLY A 73 18.21 3.64 2.70
CA GLY A 73 18.82 2.32 2.83
C GLY A 73 17.83 1.17 3.03
N LYS A 74 16.57 1.45 3.36
CA LYS A 74 15.50 0.45 3.49
C LYS A 74 15.17 -0.20 2.14
N THR A 75 14.99 -1.51 2.14
CA THR A 75 14.45 -2.26 0.99
C THR A 75 12.95 -2.41 1.16
N VAL A 76 12.19 -2.08 0.13
CA VAL A 76 10.73 -2.23 0.09
C VAL A 76 10.40 -3.33 -0.90
N HIS A 77 9.66 -4.34 -0.45
CA HIS A 77 9.06 -5.38 -1.28
C HIS A 77 7.59 -5.04 -1.53
N ALA A 78 7.09 -5.26 -2.75
CA ALA A 78 5.74 -4.86 -3.13
C ALA A 78 4.98 -5.98 -3.85
N TRP A 79 3.67 -6.02 -3.62
CA TRP A 79 2.72 -6.90 -4.28
C TRP A 79 1.52 -6.10 -4.79
N ALA A 80 0.97 -6.53 -5.92
CA ALA A 80 -0.30 -6.05 -6.45
C ALA A 80 -1.39 -7.09 -6.21
N PHE A 81 -2.61 -6.63 -5.97
CA PHE A 81 -3.81 -7.46 -5.97
C PHE A 81 -4.96 -6.64 -6.55
N GLU A 82 -5.87 -7.31 -7.24
CA GLU A 82 -7.04 -6.68 -7.85
C GLU A 82 -8.11 -6.46 -6.77
N GLY A 83 -8.68 -5.26 -6.72
CA GLY A 83 -9.72 -4.90 -5.76
C GLY A 83 -10.11 -3.43 -5.87
N ASP A 84 -11.19 -3.07 -5.19
CA ASP A 84 -11.65 -1.69 -5.09
C ASP A 84 -11.99 -1.37 -3.64
N LEU A 85 -11.95 -0.08 -3.29
CA LEU A 85 -12.42 0.37 -1.99
C LEU A 85 -13.95 0.34 -1.97
N PRO A 86 -14.57 0.07 -0.81
CA PRO A 86 -16.02 0.14 -0.69
C PRO A 86 -16.52 1.58 -0.99
N PRO A 87 -17.73 1.76 -1.56
CA PRO A 87 -18.24 3.09 -1.93
C PRO A 87 -18.32 4.09 -0.77
N ASP A 88 -18.48 3.59 0.45
CA ASP A 88 -18.55 4.34 1.71
C ASP A 88 -17.22 4.37 2.46
N PHE A 89 -16.10 4.07 1.76
CA PHE A 89 -14.77 4.10 2.35
C PHE A 89 -14.50 5.44 3.05
N GLN A 90 -14.08 5.31 4.31
CA GLN A 90 -13.50 6.39 5.08
C GLN A 90 -12.13 5.97 5.56
N LEU A 91 -11.15 6.83 5.31
CA LEU A 91 -9.80 6.62 5.81
C LEU A 91 -9.85 6.55 7.34
N LYS A 92 -9.40 5.43 7.90
CA LYS A 92 -9.21 5.28 9.35
C LYS A 92 -7.85 5.87 9.74
N SER A 93 -7.73 7.19 9.73
CA SER A 93 -6.53 7.88 10.26
C SER A 93 -6.84 9.29 10.75
#